data_AF-A0AAN6PPK6-F1
#
_entry.id   AF-A0AAN6PPK6-F1
#
_cell.length_a   1.000
_cell.length_b   1.000
_cell.length_c   1.000
_cell.angle_alpha   90.00
_cell.angle_beta   90.00
_cell.angle_gamma   90.00
#
_symmetry.space_group_name_H-M   'P 1'
#
loop_
_entity.id
_entity.type
_entity.pdbx_description
1 polymer ?
#
loop_
_entity_poly.entity_id
_entity_poly.type
_entity_poly.pdbx_seq_one_letter_code
_entity_poly.pdbx_strand_id
1 'polypeptide(L)'
;MSSRLFSAARRLPCALLLATPARSAQLPYAQFITTAAGKPGLLGCRPGTAPSRAEKIAFHRRAASVAGRIFLFTTLGFIMAAAPAYESAAAILSPPSDADTLDLFTPQGDDAKAKEAYINSHPLAAALRAEPDFIESRPHMKIPPSWRRHNLTGGTLAGPGKMAIPPFSWTQRDGKSYVQITHVGTDLCGHMGIIHGGFLATMLDEGLARCCFPVLPFNVGMTAKLEINYKAPAMADQYLVLRATTVKVEGRKAWVEGHIETLPAEQGQEPTVLATASALYISPKQASVRVPNPRPNRDSSNITWHPSLTRHERNQLRGQRGFTVWFTGLSASGKSTVATALEQHLLHIGVAAYRLDGDNVRFGLNKDLGFSEKDRNENIRRIAEVAKLFADASTIALTSFISPYRADRQIARDLHASASQANDDPLPFIEVFVDVPLEEAEKRDPKGLYKKARAGEIKDFTGISAPYEAPEAPEITIRTDLLSVEECVRKIVEYLAEKGLINQTQETR
;
A
#
# COMPACT_ATOMS: atom_id res chain seq x y z
N MET A 1 20.80 -62.60 22.70
CA MET A 1 20.14 -61.30 23.02
C MET A 1 18.77 -61.27 22.36
N SER A 2 17.72 -61.97 22.79
CA SER A 2 17.31 -62.52 24.09
C SER A 2 16.90 -61.51 25.18
N SER A 3 15.61 -61.56 25.55
CA SER A 3 15.01 -61.39 26.90
C SER A 3 15.09 -60.03 27.64
N ARG A 4 14.10 -59.60 28.45
CA ARG A 4 12.73 -60.09 28.79
C ARG A 4 11.92 -58.98 29.53
N LEU A 5 10.59 -59.18 29.61
CA LEU A 5 9.62 -59.00 30.75
C LEU A 5 10.14 -58.42 32.09
N PHE A 6 9.37 -57.77 33.00
CA PHE A 6 7.93 -57.70 33.34
C PHE A 6 7.53 -56.22 33.66
N SER A 7 6.29 -55.70 33.70
CA SER A 7 4.89 -56.21 33.83
C SER A 7 4.29 -56.24 35.25
N ALA A 8 2.99 -55.87 35.33
CA ALA A 8 2.00 -55.95 36.42
C ALA A 8 1.95 -54.85 37.54
N ALA A 9 0.82 -54.51 38.18
CA ALA A 9 -0.60 -54.24 37.75
C ALA A 9 -1.59 -54.09 38.96
N ARG A 10 -2.85 -53.71 38.67
CA ARG A 10 -4.10 -53.76 39.49
C ARG A 10 -4.21 -52.66 40.58
N ARG A 11 -5.36 -52.03 40.92
CA ARG A 11 -6.80 -52.07 40.48
C ARG A 11 -7.22 -50.65 40.02
N LEU A 12 -8.40 -50.25 39.50
CA LEU A 12 -9.82 -50.72 39.46
C LEU A 12 -10.65 -50.54 40.77
N PRO A 13 -11.99 -50.32 40.75
CA PRO A 13 -12.89 -49.94 39.63
C PRO A 13 -14.03 -48.90 39.98
N CYS A 14 -15.00 -48.79 39.05
CA CYS A 14 -16.36 -48.21 39.10
C CYS A 14 -16.53 -46.70 38.78
N ALA A 15 -17.52 -46.19 38.01
CA ALA A 15 -18.37 -46.64 36.87
C ALA A 15 -19.82 -46.08 37.00
N LEU A 16 -20.35 -45.39 35.98
CA LEU A 16 -21.64 -45.74 35.33
C LEU A 16 -21.90 -44.98 34.00
N LEU A 17 -22.97 -45.40 33.33
CA LEU A 17 -23.38 -45.30 31.91
C LEU A 17 -23.58 -43.91 31.25
N LEU A 18 -23.81 -43.99 29.92
CA LEU A 18 -24.17 -42.96 28.94
C LEU A 18 -25.66 -42.55 28.98
N ALA A 19 -25.98 -41.30 28.61
CA ALA A 19 -27.13 -40.94 27.76
C ALA A 19 -27.04 -39.48 27.23
N THR A 20 -27.62 -39.23 26.05
CA THR A 20 -28.04 -37.92 25.51
C THR A 20 -29.60 -37.88 25.50
N PRO A 21 -30.35 -36.83 25.08
CA PRO A 21 -29.95 -35.58 24.39
C PRO A 21 -30.72 -34.27 24.77
N ALA A 22 -30.33 -33.17 24.10
CA ALA A 22 -31.18 -32.07 23.56
C ALA A 22 -31.95 -31.04 24.44
N ARG A 23 -31.94 -29.80 23.91
CA ARG A 23 -32.94 -28.70 23.96
C ARG A 23 -33.21 -27.89 25.26
N SER A 24 -32.77 -26.63 25.18
CA SER A 24 -33.60 -25.40 25.25
C SER A 24 -33.97 -24.73 26.60
N ALA A 25 -34.29 -23.43 26.46
CA ALA A 25 -35.18 -22.58 27.26
C ALA A 25 -34.62 -21.71 28.42
N GLN A 26 -34.72 -20.39 28.18
CA GLN A 26 -35.31 -19.35 29.04
C GLN A 26 -34.69 -19.00 30.42
N LEU A 27 -34.33 -17.72 30.55
CA LEU A 27 -34.20 -17.01 31.83
C LEU A 27 -35.59 -16.56 32.34
N PRO A 28 -35.97 -16.82 33.60
CA PRO A 28 -37.21 -16.32 34.20
C PRO A 28 -37.06 -14.88 34.75
N TYR A 29 -38.19 -14.24 35.06
CA TYR A 29 -38.29 -12.83 35.44
C TYR A 29 -38.83 -12.66 36.88
N ALA A 30 -38.41 -11.57 37.54
CA ALA A 30 -38.90 -11.01 38.81
C ALA A 30 -38.89 -11.85 40.11
N GLN A 31 -38.36 -11.25 41.19
CA GLN A 31 -38.93 -11.37 42.53
C GLN A 31 -38.76 -10.07 43.36
N PHE A 32 -39.87 -9.68 44.00
CA PHE A 32 -40.07 -8.87 45.22
C PHE A 32 -39.03 -7.84 45.71
N ILE A 33 -39.52 -6.63 46.00
CA ILE A 33 -39.76 -6.17 47.39
C ILE A 33 -41.15 -5.49 47.47
N THR A 34 -41.91 -5.72 48.54
CA THR A 34 -43.13 -4.96 48.90
C THR A 34 -43.17 -4.69 50.41
N THR A 35 -43.56 -3.47 50.82
CA THR A 35 -43.95 -2.98 52.17
C THR A 35 -43.96 -1.43 52.11
N ALA A 36 -44.76 -0.65 52.85
CA ALA A 36 -46.05 -0.89 53.51
C ALA A 36 -46.86 0.43 53.67
N ALA A 37 -48.15 0.30 53.99
CA ALA A 37 -49.18 1.31 54.30
C ALA A 37 -48.82 2.79 54.61
N GLY A 38 -49.64 3.73 54.10
CA GLY A 38 -49.76 5.09 54.65
C GLY A 38 -50.39 6.16 53.72
N LYS A 39 -51.55 6.71 54.09
CA LYS A 39 -52.09 8.02 53.63
C LYS A 39 -52.27 8.89 54.87
N PRO A 40 -51.97 10.20 54.85
CA PRO A 40 -52.84 11.17 54.18
C PRO A 40 -52.11 12.38 53.54
N GLY A 41 -52.87 13.32 52.96
CA GLY A 41 -52.39 14.67 52.64
C GLY A 41 -52.65 15.13 51.20
N LEU A 42 -53.58 16.06 51.01
CA LEU A 42 -53.73 16.85 49.79
C LEU A 42 -52.94 18.16 49.95
N LEU A 43 -51.84 18.32 49.20
CA LEU A 43 -51.29 19.63 48.84
C LEU A 43 -51.28 19.77 47.32
N GLY A 44 -51.76 20.90 46.82
CA GLY A 44 -51.97 21.11 45.38
C GLY A 44 -50.74 21.64 44.67
N CYS A 45 -50.20 20.86 43.72
CA CYS A 45 -49.32 21.39 42.69
C CYS A 45 -50.14 22.05 41.58
N ARG A 46 -49.86 23.32 41.27
CA ARG A 46 -50.37 23.98 40.06
C ARG A 46 -49.73 23.34 38.82
N PRO A 47 -50.44 23.22 37.67
CA PRO A 47 -49.81 22.81 36.42
C PRO A 47 -48.79 23.87 35.99
N GLY A 48 -47.55 23.45 35.73
CA GLY A 48 -46.51 24.32 35.18
C GLY A 48 -46.84 24.71 33.74
N THR A 49 -46.82 26.00 33.44
CA THR A 49 -47.06 26.52 32.08
C THR A 49 -45.97 26.06 31.12
N ALA A 50 -46.37 25.53 29.96
CA ALA A 50 -45.42 25.07 28.95
C ALA A 50 -44.53 26.22 28.44
N PRO A 51 -43.21 26.00 28.23
CA PRO A 51 -42.28 27.06 27.86
C PRO A 51 -42.64 27.70 26.52
N SER A 52 -42.52 29.03 26.48
CA SER A 52 -42.94 29.88 25.37
C SER A 52 -42.13 29.64 24.10
N ARG A 53 -42.68 30.13 22.98
CA ARG A 53 -41.99 30.08 21.67
C ARG A 53 -40.64 30.82 21.70
N ALA A 54 -40.54 31.90 22.48
CA ALA A 54 -39.32 32.69 22.62
C ALA A 54 -38.21 31.91 23.37
N GLU A 55 -38.55 31.27 24.48
CA GLU A 55 -37.59 30.48 25.29
C GLU A 55 -37.03 29.29 24.52
N LYS A 56 -37.88 28.59 23.74
CA LYS A 56 -37.47 27.50 22.86
C LYS A 56 -36.49 27.99 21.78
N ILE A 57 -36.76 29.14 21.15
CA ILE A 57 -35.85 29.74 20.15
C ILE A 57 -34.52 30.16 20.79
N ALA A 58 -34.54 30.73 22.00
CA ALA A 58 -33.33 31.10 22.74
C ALA A 58 -32.48 29.87 23.12
N PHE A 59 -33.12 28.77 23.54
CA PHE A 59 -32.46 27.49 23.82
C PHE A 59 -31.78 26.92 22.56
N HIS A 60 -32.50 26.81 21.44
CA HIS A 60 -31.93 26.30 20.19
C HIS A 60 -30.79 27.17 19.66
N ARG A 61 -30.89 28.51 19.76
CA ARG A 61 -29.76 29.41 19.41
C ARG A 61 -28.53 29.17 20.29
N ARG A 62 -28.70 29.01 21.61
CA ARG A 62 -27.59 28.69 22.52
C ARG A 62 -26.97 27.33 22.20
N ALA A 63 -27.79 26.28 22.03
CA ALA A 63 -27.34 24.94 21.67
C ALA A 63 -26.54 24.93 20.36
N ALA A 64 -27.05 25.59 19.31
CA ALA A 64 -26.33 25.72 18.03
C ALA A 64 -24.99 26.47 18.18
N SER A 65 -24.94 27.54 18.98
CA SER A 65 -23.70 28.29 19.22
C SER A 65 -22.64 27.49 20.00
N VAL A 66 -23.06 26.60 20.89
CA VAL A 66 -22.16 25.70 21.63
C VAL A 66 -21.67 24.57 20.72
N ALA A 67 -22.57 23.93 19.97
CA ALA A 67 -22.22 22.88 19.01
C ALA A 67 -21.23 23.39 17.93
N GLY A 68 -21.47 24.59 17.37
CA GLY A 68 -20.57 25.21 16.39
C GLY A 68 -19.17 25.52 16.96
N ARG A 69 -19.09 25.95 18.22
CA ARG A 69 -17.80 26.15 18.90
C ARG A 69 -17.05 24.85 19.15
N ILE A 70 -17.75 23.81 19.61
CA ILE A 70 -17.16 22.47 19.81
C ILE A 70 -16.62 21.94 18.48
N PHE A 71 -17.41 22.03 17.40
CA PHE A 71 -17.00 21.62 16.05
C PHE A 71 -15.76 22.40 15.55
N LEU A 72 -15.69 23.72 15.77
CA LEU A 72 -14.54 24.53 15.38
C LEU A 72 -13.26 24.13 16.14
N PHE A 73 -13.35 23.95 17.47
CA PHE A 73 -12.19 23.57 18.27
C PHE A 73 -11.72 22.12 18.00
N THR A 74 -12.64 21.18 17.76
CA THR A 74 -12.24 19.81 17.40
C THR A 74 -11.65 19.72 16.00
N THR A 75 -12.17 20.46 15.03
CA THR A 75 -11.62 20.48 13.66
C THR A 75 -10.24 21.15 13.60
N LEU A 76 -10.02 22.31 14.24
CA LEU A 76 -8.67 22.90 14.32
C LEU A 76 -7.69 21.97 15.05
N GLY A 77 -8.11 21.35 16.16
CA GLY A 77 -7.29 20.38 16.89
C GLY A 77 -6.87 19.19 16.02
N PHE A 78 -7.78 18.65 15.21
CA PHE A 78 -7.48 17.56 14.29
C PHE A 78 -6.55 17.97 13.14
N ILE A 79 -6.74 19.17 12.56
CA ILE A 79 -5.89 19.70 11.49
C ILE A 79 -4.45 19.89 11.99
N MET A 80 -4.29 20.53 13.16
CA MET A 80 -2.99 20.75 13.80
C MET A 80 -2.27 19.43 14.15
N ALA A 81 -3.01 18.40 14.57
CA ALA A 81 -2.46 17.08 14.88
C ALA A 81 -2.11 16.26 13.62
N ALA A 82 -2.81 16.46 12.50
CA ALA A 82 -2.65 15.67 11.29
C ALA A 82 -1.59 16.22 10.31
N ALA A 83 -1.28 17.52 10.34
CA ALA A 83 -0.38 18.16 9.36
C ALA A 83 0.99 17.46 9.17
N PRO A 84 1.75 17.08 10.22
CA PRO A 84 3.06 16.43 10.05
C PRO A 84 2.98 15.03 9.39
N ALA A 85 1.84 14.35 9.58
CA ALA A 85 1.58 13.06 8.94
C ALA A 85 1.19 13.22 7.46
N TYR A 86 0.48 14.29 7.11
CA TYR A 86 0.12 14.61 5.74
C TYR A 86 1.35 14.93 4.87
N GLU A 87 2.26 15.79 5.36
CA GLU A 87 3.51 16.12 4.67
C GLU A 87 4.39 14.88 4.45
N SER A 88 4.55 14.05 5.50
CA SER A 88 5.26 12.77 5.39
C SER A 88 4.64 11.82 4.36
N ALA A 89 3.31 11.76 4.28
CA ALA A 89 2.61 10.91 3.32
C ALA A 89 2.67 11.43 1.87
N ALA A 90 2.66 12.76 1.68
CA ALA A 90 2.78 13.39 0.38
C ALA A 90 4.16 13.10 -0.25
N ALA A 91 5.24 13.29 0.51
CA ALA A 91 6.62 13.06 0.06
C ALA A 91 6.92 11.60 -0.35
N ILE A 92 6.18 10.62 0.17
CA ILE A 92 6.29 9.20 -0.23
C ILE A 92 5.65 8.94 -1.60
N LEU A 93 4.52 9.61 -1.88
CA LEU A 93 3.67 9.33 -3.05
C LEU A 93 4.05 10.15 -4.30
N SER A 94 4.99 11.08 -4.16
CA SER A 94 5.56 11.90 -5.22
C SER A 94 6.98 12.26 -4.78
N PRO A 95 7.95 11.32 -4.89
CA PRO A 95 9.31 11.56 -4.43
C PRO A 95 9.97 12.67 -5.25
N PRO A 96 10.82 13.51 -4.64
CA PRO A 96 11.55 14.59 -5.31
C PRO A 96 12.28 14.14 -6.58
N SER A 97 12.27 14.96 -7.63
CA SER A 97 13.10 14.78 -8.82
C SER A 97 14.59 14.87 -8.48
N ASP A 98 15.48 14.39 -9.34
CA ASP A 98 16.93 14.48 -9.09
C ASP A 98 17.41 15.94 -8.96
N ALA A 99 16.83 16.88 -9.71
CA ALA A 99 17.06 18.31 -9.51
C ALA A 99 16.52 18.79 -8.15
N ASP A 100 15.29 18.46 -7.80
CA ASP A 100 14.66 18.84 -6.52
C ASP A 100 15.50 18.38 -5.31
N THR A 101 16.19 17.23 -5.43
CA THR A 101 17.02 16.71 -4.32
C THR A 101 18.18 17.62 -3.93
N LEU A 102 18.64 18.49 -4.83
CA LEU A 102 19.76 19.40 -4.60
C LEU A 102 19.37 20.46 -3.56
N ASP A 103 18.19 21.07 -3.71
CA ASP A 103 17.69 22.18 -2.88
C ASP A 103 17.07 21.72 -1.54
N LEU A 104 16.73 20.44 -1.40
CA LEU A 104 16.05 19.90 -0.22
C LEU A 104 16.93 19.77 1.04
N PHE A 105 18.23 20.06 0.93
CA PHE A 105 19.15 20.08 2.07
C PHE A 105 19.62 21.51 2.35
N THR A 106 19.58 21.92 3.62
CA THR A 106 20.15 23.20 4.06
C THR A 106 21.25 22.92 5.09
N PRO A 107 22.53 23.23 4.78
CA PRO A 107 23.65 22.94 5.68
C PRO A 107 23.53 23.73 7.00
N GLN A 108 23.65 23.02 8.12
CA GLN A 108 23.51 23.57 9.47
C GLN A 108 24.88 23.85 10.11
N GLY A 109 25.11 25.08 10.56
CA GLY A 109 26.42 25.52 11.04
C GLY A 109 27.43 25.74 9.92
N ASP A 110 28.56 26.36 10.24
CA ASP A 110 29.52 26.82 9.22
C ASP A 110 30.42 25.70 8.69
N ASP A 111 30.63 24.64 9.48
CA ASP A 111 31.31 23.40 9.05
C ASP A 111 30.59 22.73 7.86
N ALA A 112 29.28 22.53 7.98
CA ALA A 112 28.48 21.93 6.90
C ALA A 112 28.44 22.83 5.66
N LYS A 113 28.34 24.16 5.83
CA LYS A 113 28.38 25.13 4.72
C LYS A 113 29.73 25.09 4.00
N ALA A 114 30.84 25.04 4.74
CA ALA A 114 32.19 24.95 4.16
C ALA A 114 32.36 23.64 3.38
N LYS A 115 31.87 22.53 3.93
CA LYS A 115 31.92 21.21 3.27
C LYS A 115 31.08 21.14 1.99
N GLU A 116 29.94 21.83 1.98
CA GLU A 116 29.08 21.94 0.81
C GLU A 116 29.61 22.91 -0.25
N ALA A 117 30.16 24.06 0.17
CA ALA A 117 30.84 25.00 -0.73
C ALA A 117 32.06 24.38 -1.40
N TYR A 118 32.86 23.61 -0.65
CA TYR A 118 34.01 22.89 -1.17
C TYR A 118 33.62 21.97 -2.34
N ILE A 119 32.68 21.03 -2.14
CA ILE A 119 32.24 20.12 -3.22
C ILE A 119 31.66 20.91 -4.40
N ASN A 120 30.83 21.92 -4.13
CA ASN A 120 30.22 22.72 -5.20
C ASN A 120 31.22 23.49 -6.07
N SER A 121 32.34 23.94 -5.48
CA SER A 121 33.42 24.66 -6.16
C SER A 121 34.49 23.76 -6.79
N HIS A 122 34.49 22.46 -6.47
CA HIS A 122 35.57 21.57 -6.84
C HIS A 122 35.59 21.28 -8.36
N PRO A 123 36.76 21.31 -9.04
CA PRO A 123 36.85 21.08 -10.49
C PRO A 123 36.20 19.79 -10.99
N LEU A 124 36.28 18.69 -10.22
CA LEU A 124 35.60 17.43 -10.53
C LEU A 124 34.06 17.58 -10.60
N ALA A 125 33.45 18.33 -9.68
CA ALA A 125 32.00 18.56 -9.69
C ALA A 125 31.59 19.46 -10.86
N ALA A 126 32.41 20.48 -11.18
CA ALA A 126 32.21 21.32 -12.35
C ALA A 126 32.30 20.52 -13.67
N ALA A 127 33.25 19.59 -13.78
CA ALA A 127 33.36 18.70 -14.94
C ALA A 127 32.16 17.75 -15.07
N LEU A 128 31.76 17.09 -13.97
CA LEU A 128 30.60 16.18 -13.98
C LEU A 128 29.26 16.87 -14.26
N ARG A 129 29.17 18.20 -14.04
CA ARG A 129 28.03 19.04 -14.42
C ARG A 129 28.04 19.50 -15.89
N ALA A 130 29.22 19.51 -16.52
CA ALA A 130 29.37 19.87 -17.93
C ALA A 130 29.03 18.70 -18.88
N GLU A 131 29.13 17.46 -18.39
CA GLU A 131 28.83 16.25 -19.14
C GLU A 131 27.31 15.99 -19.24
N PRO A 132 26.69 16.07 -20.45
CA PRO A 132 25.23 16.12 -20.59
C PRO A 132 24.52 14.80 -20.25
N ASP A 133 25.23 13.67 -20.27
CA ASP A 133 24.67 12.35 -19.96
C ASP A 133 24.62 12.05 -18.46
N PHE A 134 25.30 12.84 -17.61
CA PHE A 134 25.22 12.69 -16.16
C PHE A 134 24.02 13.48 -15.60
N ILE A 135 23.30 12.85 -14.67
CA ILE A 135 22.29 13.50 -13.83
C ILE A 135 22.87 13.65 -12.43
N GLU A 136 23.04 14.89 -11.98
CA GLU A 136 23.39 15.24 -10.60
C GLU A 136 22.18 15.07 -9.68
N SER A 137 22.42 14.59 -8.46
CA SER A 137 21.41 14.30 -7.46
C SER A 137 22.00 14.27 -6.04
N ARG A 138 21.13 14.34 -5.04
CA ARG A 138 21.39 13.94 -3.66
C ARG A 138 20.46 12.77 -3.30
N PRO A 139 20.78 11.52 -3.65
CA PRO A 139 19.79 10.43 -3.68
C PRO A 139 19.09 10.12 -2.34
N HIS A 140 19.73 10.40 -1.20
CA HIS A 140 19.13 10.24 0.13
C HIS A 140 18.03 11.28 0.44
N MET A 141 17.99 12.41 -0.27
CA MET A 141 16.96 13.44 -0.09
C MET A 141 15.61 13.03 -0.69
N LYS A 142 15.59 12.06 -1.62
CA LYS A 142 14.36 11.38 -2.07
C LYS A 142 13.67 10.58 -0.96
N ILE A 143 14.38 10.28 0.13
CA ILE A 143 13.81 9.63 1.32
C ILE A 143 13.16 10.71 2.20
N PRO A 144 11.89 10.57 2.63
CA PRO A 144 11.25 11.51 3.54
C PRO A 144 12.00 11.66 4.88
N PRO A 145 12.05 12.85 5.50
CA PRO A 145 12.80 13.08 6.74
C PRO A 145 12.45 12.11 7.88
N SER A 146 11.16 11.79 8.05
CA SER A 146 10.65 10.85 9.06
C SER A 146 11.10 9.39 8.83
N TRP A 147 11.51 9.05 7.61
CA TRP A 147 11.94 7.71 7.21
C TRP A 147 13.47 7.58 7.13
N ARG A 148 14.22 8.68 6.94
CA ARG A 148 15.70 8.69 6.85
C ARG A 148 16.38 7.95 7.99
N ARG A 149 15.88 8.09 9.24
CA ARG A 149 16.37 7.38 10.43
C ARG A 149 16.35 5.84 10.35
N HIS A 150 15.64 5.27 9.39
CA HIS A 150 15.57 3.82 9.12
C HIS A 150 16.44 3.40 7.92
N ASN A 151 17.17 4.34 7.31
CA ASN A 151 18.15 4.11 6.27
C ASN A 151 19.57 4.26 6.85
N LEU A 152 20.46 3.34 6.50
CA LEU A 152 21.80 3.24 7.11
C LEU A 152 22.68 4.45 6.76
N THR A 153 22.80 4.77 5.47
CA THR A 153 23.67 5.83 4.94
C THR A 153 22.99 7.19 4.95
N GLY A 154 21.74 7.28 4.49
CA GLY A 154 20.93 8.51 4.49
C GLY A 154 20.37 8.92 5.84
N GLY A 155 20.80 8.29 6.94
CA GLY A 155 20.28 8.51 8.29
C GLY A 155 21.27 8.13 9.39
N THR A 156 21.43 6.84 9.67
CA THR A 156 22.24 6.37 10.82
C THR A 156 23.70 6.84 10.78
N LEU A 157 24.28 6.89 9.57
CA LEU A 157 25.65 7.33 9.28
C LEU A 157 25.72 8.81 8.82
N ALA A 158 24.62 9.55 8.89
CA ALA A 158 24.54 10.97 8.54
C ALA A 158 24.53 11.88 9.79
N GLY A 159 24.87 13.15 9.57
CA GLY A 159 24.89 14.20 10.60
C GLY A 159 26.30 14.60 11.04
N PRO A 160 26.41 15.56 11.99
CA PRO A 160 27.69 16.03 12.55
C PRO A 160 28.56 14.87 13.04
N GLY A 161 29.88 15.03 12.95
CA GLY A 161 30.86 13.97 13.24
C GLY A 161 30.91 12.85 12.19
N LYS A 162 29.90 12.69 11.32
CA LYS A 162 29.79 11.61 10.33
C LYS A 162 29.78 12.18 8.90
N MET A 163 28.87 11.73 8.04
CA MET A 163 28.52 12.45 6.80
C MET A 163 27.69 13.69 7.17
N ALA A 164 28.40 14.79 7.47
CA ALA A 164 27.82 16.07 7.92
C ALA A 164 26.88 16.72 6.89
N ILE A 165 27.09 16.42 5.61
CA ILE A 165 26.22 16.76 4.48
C ILE A 165 25.88 15.48 3.71
N PRO A 166 24.73 15.40 3.01
CA PRO A 166 24.44 14.28 2.13
C PRO A 166 25.50 14.19 1.01
N PRO A 167 25.81 12.99 0.50
CA PRO A 167 26.60 12.85 -0.71
C PRO A 167 26.01 13.59 -1.91
N PHE A 168 26.87 14.06 -2.80
CA PHE A 168 26.51 14.43 -4.17
C PHE A 168 26.76 13.23 -5.08
N SER A 169 25.83 12.92 -5.98
CA SER A 169 25.91 11.77 -6.87
C SER A 169 25.56 12.15 -8.31
N TRP A 170 26.43 11.80 -9.25
CA TRP A 170 26.25 11.91 -10.69
C TRP A 170 26.06 10.51 -11.28
N THR A 171 24.91 10.26 -11.90
CA THR A 171 24.59 8.96 -12.53
C THR A 171 24.41 9.14 -14.03
N GLN A 172 25.08 8.34 -14.86
CA GLN A 172 24.89 8.37 -16.31
C GLN A 172 23.53 7.75 -16.67
N ARG A 173 22.76 8.39 -17.57
CA ARG A 173 21.38 7.97 -17.91
C ARG A 173 21.23 6.53 -18.38
N ASP A 174 22.27 5.98 -18.98
CA ASP A 174 22.34 4.61 -19.48
C ASP A 174 22.73 3.57 -18.41
N GLY A 175 22.93 3.98 -17.15
CA GLY A 175 23.38 3.11 -16.05
C GLY A 175 24.78 2.52 -16.23
N LYS A 176 25.60 3.12 -17.10
CA LYS A 176 26.97 2.66 -17.37
C LYS A 176 27.98 3.17 -16.34
N SER A 177 27.81 4.40 -15.86
CA SER A 177 28.78 5.07 -14.98
C SER A 177 28.10 5.82 -13.83
N TYR A 178 28.77 5.84 -12.67
CA TYR A 178 28.34 6.54 -11.46
C TYR A 178 29.54 7.13 -10.73
N VAL A 179 29.41 8.37 -10.28
CA VAL A 179 30.39 9.07 -9.45
C VAL A 179 29.69 9.70 -8.25
N GLN A 180 30.27 9.58 -7.06
CA GLN A 180 29.73 10.16 -5.83
C GLN A 180 30.83 10.82 -5.00
N ILE A 181 30.58 12.03 -4.50
CA ILE A 181 31.50 12.76 -3.60
C ILE A 181 30.87 12.83 -2.20
N THR A 182 31.64 12.43 -1.18
CA THR A 182 31.18 12.33 0.22
C THR A 182 32.25 12.84 1.19
N HIS A 183 31.88 13.68 2.15
CA HIS A 183 32.73 14.00 3.30
C HIS A 183 32.58 12.94 4.41
N VAL A 184 33.68 12.50 5.01
CA VAL A 184 33.68 11.50 6.11
C VAL A 184 34.29 12.05 7.39
N GLY A 185 33.51 12.15 8.47
CA GLY A 185 33.99 12.64 9.78
C GLY A 185 34.46 11.56 10.75
N THR A 186 34.95 11.99 11.92
CA THR A 186 35.56 11.16 12.98
C THR A 186 34.66 10.09 13.61
N ASP A 187 33.34 10.27 13.65
CA ASP A 187 32.41 9.31 14.26
C ASP A 187 32.22 8.03 13.40
N LEU A 188 32.83 8.02 12.19
CA LEU A 188 32.91 6.87 11.31
C LEU A 188 34.23 6.09 11.48
N CYS A 189 35.07 6.48 12.44
CA CYS A 189 36.36 5.84 12.70
C CYS A 189 36.23 4.43 13.31
N GLY A 190 37.10 3.51 12.87
CA GLY A 190 37.34 2.23 13.53
C GLY A 190 38.57 2.24 14.45
N HIS A 191 39.49 3.16 14.18
CA HIS A 191 40.66 3.50 14.98
C HIS A 191 40.78 5.04 14.96
N MET A 192 41.39 5.66 15.97
CA MET A 192 41.55 7.12 15.99
C MET A 192 42.14 7.64 14.67
N GLY A 193 41.43 8.60 14.05
CA GLY A 193 41.77 9.21 12.77
C GLY A 193 41.51 8.38 11.51
N ILE A 194 41.14 7.09 11.61
CA ILE A 194 40.99 6.18 10.46
C ILE A 194 39.56 5.63 10.37
N ILE A 195 38.89 5.94 9.26
CA ILE A 195 37.54 5.49 8.92
C ILE A 195 37.46 3.97 8.91
N HIS A 196 36.42 3.42 9.54
CA HIS A 196 36.22 1.99 9.64
C HIS A 196 36.02 1.36 8.25
N GLY A 197 36.74 0.26 7.95
CA GLY A 197 36.65 -0.39 6.62
C GLY A 197 35.21 -0.78 6.23
N GLY A 198 34.39 -1.18 7.20
CA GLY A 198 32.97 -1.46 6.99
C GLY A 198 32.13 -0.26 6.52
N PHE A 199 32.54 0.99 6.80
CA PHE A 199 31.92 2.18 6.20
C PHE A 199 32.22 2.23 4.70
N LEU A 200 33.49 2.06 4.30
CA LEU A 200 33.88 2.01 2.89
C LEU A 200 33.17 0.86 2.16
N ALA A 201 33.00 -0.29 2.80
CA ALA A 201 32.22 -1.40 2.26
C ALA A 201 30.73 -1.06 2.08
N THR A 202 30.13 -0.34 3.02
CA THR A 202 28.74 0.12 2.92
C THR A 202 28.57 1.12 1.76
N MET A 203 29.51 2.05 1.61
CA MET A 203 29.52 3.01 0.50
C MET A 203 29.73 2.32 -0.85
N LEU A 204 30.64 1.36 -0.94
CA LEU A 204 30.86 0.55 -2.15
C LEU A 204 29.61 -0.25 -2.53
N ASP A 205 28.98 -0.93 -1.58
CA ASP A 205 27.76 -1.70 -1.86
C ASP A 205 26.62 -0.80 -2.39
N GLU A 206 26.40 0.38 -1.79
CA GLU A 206 25.40 1.33 -2.26
C GLU A 206 25.76 1.95 -3.62
N GLY A 207 27.01 2.41 -3.78
CA GLY A 207 27.45 3.13 -4.98
C GLY A 207 27.46 2.25 -6.23
N LEU A 208 27.96 1.02 -6.11
CA LEU A 208 27.94 0.06 -7.22
C LEU A 208 26.50 -0.42 -7.50
N ALA A 209 25.64 -0.53 -6.49
CA ALA A 209 24.21 -0.79 -6.71
C ALA A 209 23.55 0.34 -7.53
N ARG A 210 23.72 1.61 -7.10
CA ARG A 210 23.15 2.78 -7.79
C ARG A 210 23.60 2.89 -9.24
N CYS A 211 24.86 2.57 -9.53
CA CYS A 211 25.39 2.53 -10.90
C CYS A 211 24.55 1.65 -11.83
N CYS A 212 24.23 0.43 -11.40
CA CYS A 212 23.53 -0.54 -12.25
C CYS A 212 21.99 -0.50 -12.14
N PHE A 213 21.41 0.33 -11.27
CA PHE A 213 19.95 0.43 -11.17
C PHE A 213 19.27 0.78 -12.52
N PRO A 214 19.71 1.76 -13.34
CA PRO A 214 19.01 2.10 -14.59
C PRO A 214 18.97 0.99 -15.65
N VAL A 215 19.85 -0.02 -15.55
CA VAL A 215 19.91 -1.18 -16.48
C VAL A 215 19.35 -2.47 -15.88
N LEU A 216 19.00 -2.47 -14.59
CA LEU A 216 18.35 -3.60 -13.94
C LEU A 216 16.83 -3.46 -14.03
N PRO A 217 16.09 -4.55 -14.33
CA PRO A 217 14.63 -4.51 -14.30
C PRO A 217 14.09 -3.94 -12.99
N PHE A 218 13.07 -3.08 -13.11
CA PHE A 218 12.43 -2.39 -11.97
C PHE A 218 13.32 -1.37 -11.24
N ASN A 219 14.46 -1.01 -11.81
CA ASN A 219 15.47 -0.09 -11.25
C ASN A 219 15.97 -0.50 -9.85
N VAL A 220 16.01 -1.82 -9.58
CA VAL A 220 16.37 -2.39 -8.27
C VAL A 220 17.31 -3.57 -8.45
N GLY A 221 18.45 -3.54 -7.76
CA GLY A 221 19.35 -4.67 -7.57
C GLY A 221 19.48 -5.06 -6.10
N MET A 222 19.63 -6.36 -5.82
CA MET A 222 20.09 -6.87 -4.52
C MET A 222 21.49 -7.45 -4.69
N THR A 223 22.40 -7.15 -3.77
CA THR A 223 23.77 -7.64 -3.76
C THR A 223 23.81 -9.16 -3.58
N ALA A 224 24.38 -9.88 -4.54
CA ALA A 224 24.53 -11.34 -4.52
C ALA A 224 25.99 -11.79 -4.36
N LYS A 225 26.94 -10.94 -4.77
CA LYS A 225 28.36 -11.00 -4.38
C LYS A 225 28.89 -9.57 -4.29
N LEU A 226 29.74 -9.30 -3.30
CA LEU A 226 30.58 -8.12 -3.22
C LEU A 226 31.97 -8.58 -2.75
N GLU A 227 33.01 -8.16 -3.46
CA GLU A 227 34.40 -8.46 -3.14
C GLU A 227 35.19 -7.15 -3.08
N ILE A 228 35.91 -6.90 -1.99
CA ILE A 228 36.55 -5.62 -1.71
C ILE A 228 38.02 -5.84 -1.38
N ASN A 229 38.88 -5.05 -2.02
CA ASN A 229 40.32 -5.01 -1.82
C ASN A 229 40.72 -3.64 -1.31
N TYR A 230 40.90 -3.51 0.01
CA TYR A 230 41.46 -2.30 0.63
C TYR A 230 42.93 -2.12 0.19
N LYS A 231 43.32 -0.87 -0.08
CA LYS A 231 44.62 -0.48 -0.66
C LYS A 231 45.38 0.48 0.25
N ALA A 232 44.67 1.43 0.86
CA ALA A 232 45.24 2.44 1.77
C ALA A 232 44.21 2.82 2.87
N PRO A 233 44.66 3.27 4.05
CA PRO A 233 43.75 3.73 5.10
C PRO A 233 43.01 5.01 4.67
N ALA A 234 41.68 5.02 4.84
CA ALA A 234 40.90 6.24 4.71
C ALA A 234 40.98 7.04 6.02
N MET A 235 41.62 8.21 6.00
CA MET A 235 41.60 9.16 7.11
C MET A 235 40.21 9.79 7.30
N ALA A 236 39.94 10.34 8.48
CA ALA A 236 38.78 11.17 8.76
C ALA A 236 38.98 12.64 8.34
N ASP A 237 37.87 13.39 8.29
CA ASP A 237 37.73 14.79 7.87
C ASP A 237 38.34 15.11 6.49
N GLN A 238 38.19 14.16 5.57
CA GLN A 238 38.49 14.31 4.14
C GLN A 238 37.25 14.06 3.27
N TYR A 239 37.41 14.32 1.98
CA TYR A 239 36.43 14.00 0.95
C TYR A 239 36.88 12.77 0.17
N LEU A 240 35.92 11.90 -0.10
CA LEU A 240 36.10 10.66 -0.85
C LEU A 240 35.30 10.74 -2.15
N VAL A 241 35.89 10.24 -3.24
CA VAL A 241 35.16 9.96 -4.49
C VAL A 241 34.94 8.46 -4.58
N LEU A 242 33.69 8.04 -4.77
CA LEU A 242 33.38 6.69 -5.24
C LEU A 242 33.15 6.77 -6.75
N ARG A 243 33.77 5.87 -7.51
CA ARG A 243 33.51 5.65 -8.94
C ARG A 243 33.03 4.22 -9.16
N ALA A 244 32.05 4.02 -10.03
CA ALA A 244 31.57 2.71 -10.43
C ALA A 244 31.21 2.68 -11.92
N THR A 245 31.42 1.51 -12.53
CA THR A 245 31.13 1.21 -13.94
C THR A 245 30.36 -0.10 -14.02
N THR A 246 29.23 -0.12 -14.71
CA THR A 246 28.51 -1.36 -15.02
C THR A 246 29.22 -2.08 -16.18
N VAL A 247 29.92 -3.17 -15.87
CA VAL A 247 30.78 -3.91 -16.80
C VAL A 247 29.97 -4.87 -17.69
N LYS A 248 28.91 -5.47 -17.15
CA LYS A 248 28.09 -6.47 -17.86
C LYS A 248 26.66 -6.50 -17.34
N VAL A 249 25.70 -6.78 -18.23
CA VAL A 249 24.29 -7.03 -17.86
C VAL A 249 23.79 -8.30 -18.56
N GLU A 250 23.11 -9.19 -17.83
CA GLU A 250 22.45 -10.39 -18.36
C GLU A 250 21.05 -10.55 -17.75
N GLY A 251 20.04 -9.98 -18.41
CA GLY A 251 18.62 -10.09 -18.04
C GLY A 251 18.28 -9.42 -16.70
N ARG A 252 18.44 -10.16 -15.59
CA ARG A 252 18.25 -9.65 -14.22
C ARG A 252 19.55 -9.51 -13.42
N LYS A 253 20.71 -9.75 -14.03
CA LYS A 253 22.02 -9.68 -13.39
C LYS A 253 22.79 -8.47 -13.93
N ALA A 254 23.48 -7.74 -13.07
CA ALA A 254 24.47 -6.75 -13.45
C ALA A 254 25.78 -6.98 -12.69
N TRP A 255 26.90 -6.91 -13.39
CA TRP A 255 28.24 -6.92 -12.82
C TRP A 255 28.78 -5.50 -12.85
N VAL A 256 29.28 -5.04 -11.71
CA VAL A 256 29.75 -3.67 -11.52
C VAL A 256 31.13 -3.72 -10.87
N GLU A 257 32.04 -2.90 -11.37
CA GLU A 257 33.36 -2.69 -10.78
C GLU A 257 33.49 -1.22 -10.39
N GLY A 258 34.28 -0.94 -9.36
CA GLY A 258 34.44 0.42 -8.87
C GLY A 258 35.47 0.53 -7.76
N HIS A 259 35.66 1.76 -7.29
CA HIS A 259 36.62 2.06 -6.23
C HIS A 259 36.25 3.32 -5.46
N ILE A 260 36.85 3.46 -4.28
CA ILE A 260 36.90 4.70 -3.54
C ILE A 260 38.33 5.25 -3.61
N GLU A 261 38.46 6.53 -3.94
CA GLU A 261 39.70 7.31 -3.97
C GLU A 261 39.55 8.56 -3.08
N THR A 262 40.67 9.17 -2.69
CA THR A 262 40.67 10.51 -2.09
C THR A 262 40.22 11.56 -3.13
N LEU A 263 39.63 12.66 -2.67
CA LEU A 263 39.47 13.88 -3.47
C LEU A 263 40.54 14.90 -3.04
N PRO A 264 41.63 15.07 -3.82
CA PRO A 264 42.74 15.95 -3.44
C PRO A 264 42.31 17.42 -3.35
N ALA A 265 42.87 18.16 -2.40
CA ALA A 265 42.57 19.60 -2.22
C ALA A 265 43.44 20.51 -3.09
N GLU A 266 44.57 20.01 -3.59
CA GLU A 266 45.52 20.76 -4.42
C GLU A 266 45.42 20.34 -5.88
N GLN A 267 45.36 21.31 -6.79
CA GLN A 267 45.29 21.03 -8.23
C GLN A 267 46.62 20.41 -8.71
N GLY A 268 46.55 19.19 -9.24
CA GLY A 268 47.71 18.43 -9.70
C GLY A 268 48.22 17.37 -8.73
N GLN A 269 47.62 17.23 -7.54
CA GLN A 269 47.81 16.05 -6.70
C GLN A 269 46.94 14.89 -7.22
N GLU A 270 47.53 13.69 -7.37
CA GLU A 270 46.83 12.50 -7.85
C GLU A 270 45.91 11.87 -6.78
N PRO A 271 44.69 11.43 -7.13
CA PRO A 271 43.82 10.67 -6.24
C PRO A 271 44.46 9.36 -5.76
N THR A 272 44.44 9.12 -4.44
CA THR A 272 44.91 7.86 -3.86
C THR A 272 43.74 6.89 -3.75
N VAL A 273 43.80 5.76 -4.47
CA VAL A 273 42.79 4.69 -4.37
C VAL A 273 42.89 4.02 -2.99
N LEU A 274 41.79 4.06 -2.23
CA LEU A 274 41.69 3.56 -0.86
C LEU A 274 41.13 2.13 -0.80
N ALA A 275 40.18 1.81 -1.67
CA ALA A 275 39.63 0.46 -1.81
C ALA A 275 39.05 0.24 -3.22
N THR A 276 39.25 -0.94 -3.82
CA THR A 276 38.61 -1.36 -5.07
C THR A 276 37.61 -2.47 -4.82
N ALA A 277 36.56 -2.59 -5.64
CA ALA A 277 35.53 -3.62 -5.50
C ALA A 277 35.03 -4.17 -6.85
N SER A 278 34.58 -5.43 -6.83
CA SER A 278 33.73 -6.01 -7.87
C SER A 278 32.48 -6.61 -7.23
N ALA A 279 31.35 -6.47 -7.90
CA ALA A 279 30.04 -6.82 -7.37
C ALA A 279 29.13 -7.45 -8.43
N LEU A 280 28.22 -8.32 -7.97
CA LEU A 280 27.13 -8.90 -8.74
C LEU A 280 25.81 -8.52 -8.07
N TYR A 281 25.02 -7.71 -8.75
CA TYR A 281 23.65 -7.37 -8.36
C TYR A 281 22.65 -8.21 -9.15
N ILE A 282 21.59 -8.64 -8.47
CA ILE A 282 20.50 -9.39 -9.08
C ILE A 282 19.18 -8.68 -8.76
N SER A 283 18.47 -8.21 -9.79
CA SER A 283 17.08 -7.76 -9.66
C SER A 283 16.21 -8.93 -9.21
N PRO A 284 15.53 -8.88 -8.05
CA PRO A 284 14.64 -9.95 -7.60
C PRO A 284 13.58 -10.32 -8.65
N LYS A 285 13.21 -11.61 -8.74
CA LYS A 285 12.05 -12.03 -9.55
C LYS A 285 10.74 -11.36 -9.10
N GLN A 286 10.70 -10.90 -7.84
CA GLN A 286 9.59 -10.21 -7.19
C GLN A 286 9.77 -8.68 -7.15
N ALA A 287 10.76 -8.11 -7.86
CA ALA A 287 10.96 -6.65 -7.91
C ALA A 287 9.91 -5.92 -8.77
N SER A 288 9.15 -6.67 -9.58
CA SER A 288 7.86 -6.25 -10.14
C SER A 288 6.88 -5.75 -9.07
N VAL A 289 7.06 -6.16 -7.81
CA VAL A 289 6.26 -5.78 -6.64
C VAL A 289 7.00 -4.71 -5.78
N ARG A 290 7.99 -3.99 -6.33
CA ARG A 290 8.80 -3.00 -5.60
C ARG A 290 9.13 -1.68 -6.33
N VAL A 291 8.75 -1.50 -7.59
CA VAL A 291 8.64 -0.14 -8.16
C VAL A 291 7.53 0.60 -7.39
N PRO A 292 7.67 1.89 -7.04
CA PRO A 292 6.63 2.65 -6.34
C PRO A 292 5.43 3.00 -7.24
N ASN A 293 4.64 1.99 -7.61
CA ASN A 293 3.19 2.15 -7.74
C ASN A 293 2.60 2.17 -6.31
N PRO A 294 1.45 2.81 -6.02
CA PRO A 294 1.12 3.20 -4.65
C PRO A 294 0.64 2.02 -3.79
N ARG A 295 1.55 1.48 -2.96
CA ARG A 295 1.31 0.49 -1.88
C ARG A 295 1.02 -0.94 -2.44
N PRO A 296 1.02 -2.04 -1.64
CA PRO A 296 0.62 -2.16 -0.23
C PRO A 296 1.67 -1.75 0.82
N ASN A 297 1.20 -1.57 2.05
CA ASN A 297 1.99 -1.21 3.23
C ASN A 297 2.96 -2.35 3.64
N ARG A 298 4.13 -2.01 4.20
CA ARG A 298 5.11 -2.97 4.73
C ARG A 298 5.68 -2.66 6.12
N ASP A 299 4.98 -1.85 6.93
CA ASP A 299 5.14 -1.82 8.40
C ASP A 299 4.52 -3.08 9.05
N SER A 300 4.96 -4.24 8.57
CA SER A 300 4.56 -5.58 9.01
C SER A 300 5.77 -6.52 9.13
N SER A 301 6.98 -5.97 9.23
CA SER A 301 8.25 -6.71 9.36
C SER A 301 8.33 -7.60 10.61
N ASN A 302 7.55 -7.27 11.64
CA ASN A 302 7.41 -8.06 12.87
C ASN A 302 6.16 -8.99 12.86
N ILE A 303 5.42 -9.08 11.75
CA ILE A 303 4.21 -9.91 11.64
C ILE A 303 4.53 -11.14 10.78
N THR A 304 4.82 -12.25 11.43
CA THR A 304 4.78 -13.56 10.78
C THR A 304 3.33 -13.99 10.58
N TRP A 305 3.05 -14.70 9.47
CA TRP A 305 1.78 -15.41 9.34
C TRP A 305 1.77 -16.56 10.36
N HIS A 306 0.84 -16.52 11.31
CA HIS A 306 0.55 -17.68 12.15
C HIS A 306 0.00 -18.82 11.28
N PRO A 307 0.25 -20.09 11.62
CA PRO A 307 -0.39 -21.23 10.96
C PRO A 307 -1.92 -21.06 10.99
N SER A 308 -2.53 -20.99 9.82
CA SER A 308 -3.96 -20.77 9.62
C SER A 308 -4.62 -21.98 8.96
N LEU A 309 -5.94 -22.12 9.17
CA LEU A 309 -6.80 -23.00 8.38
C LEU A 309 -6.58 -22.73 6.88
N THR A 310 -6.33 -23.77 6.08
CA THR A 310 -6.14 -23.63 4.62
C THR A 310 -7.43 -23.14 3.94
N ARG A 311 -7.31 -22.52 2.77
CA ARG A 311 -8.49 -22.15 1.98
C ARG A 311 -9.24 -23.40 1.50
N HIS A 312 -8.54 -24.51 1.24
CA HIS A 312 -9.16 -25.80 0.95
C HIS A 312 -10.09 -26.27 2.09
N GLU A 313 -9.60 -26.34 3.33
CA GLU A 313 -10.41 -26.70 4.50
C GLU A 313 -11.56 -25.71 4.74
N ARG A 314 -11.29 -24.39 4.58
CA ARG A 314 -12.34 -23.35 4.71
C ARG A 314 -13.47 -23.57 3.72
N ASN A 315 -13.15 -23.82 2.45
CA ASN A 315 -14.13 -24.06 1.40
C ASN A 315 -14.94 -25.34 1.65
N GLN A 316 -14.31 -26.42 2.12
CA GLN A 316 -15.02 -27.65 2.51
C GLN A 316 -16.00 -27.38 3.66
N LEU A 317 -15.54 -26.78 4.77
CA LEU A 317 -16.35 -26.51 5.95
C LEU A 317 -17.48 -25.50 5.70
N ARG A 318 -17.33 -24.65 4.68
CA ARG A 318 -18.35 -23.69 4.23
C ARG A 318 -19.31 -24.25 3.18
N GLY A 319 -18.99 -25.40 2.56
CA GLY A 319 -19.73 -25.94 1.41
C GLY A 319 -19.68 -25.05 0.15
N GLN A 320 -18.75 -24.09 0.09
CA GLN A 320 -18.71 -23.02 -0.91
C GLN A 320 -17.27 -22.60 -1.21
N ARG A 321 -17.00 -22.23 -2.47
CA ARG A 321 -15.77 -21.54 -2.90
C ARG A 321 -16.00 -20.02 -2.92
N GLY A 322 -15.00 -19.25 -2.50
CA GLY A 322 -14.99 -17.80 -2.66
C GLY A 322 -14.18 -17.36 -3.89
N PHE A 323 -14.60 -16.26 -4.51
CA PHE A 323 -14.00 -15.69 -5.73
C PHE A 323 -14.52 -14.25 -5.94
N THR A 324 -13.93 -13.53 -6.88
CA THR A 324 -14.32 -12.14 -7.18
C THR A 324 -14.93 -12.01 -8.57
N VAL A 325 -16.14 -11.46 -8.65
CA VAL A 325 -16.78 -10.99 -9.89
C VAL A 325 -16.56 -9.47 -9.98
N TRP A 326 -15.76 -9.06 -10.96
CA TRP A 326 -15.30 -7.68 -11.12
C TRP A 326 -16.03 -6.98 -12.26
N PHE A 327 -17.07 -6.21 -11.95
CA PHE A 327 -17.79 -5.43 -12.96
C PHE A 327 -17.03 -4.16 -13.32
N THR A 328 -16.72 -3.97 -14.61
CA THR A 328 -16.09 -2.76 -15.17
C THR A 328 -16.95 -2.14 -16.28
N GLY A 329 -16.87 -0.82 -16.49
CA GLY A 329 -17.67 -0.12 -17.51
C GLY A 329 -17.90 1.36 -17.20
N LEU A 330 -18.47 2.10 -18.16
CA LEU A 330 -18.81 3.53 -18.03
C LEU A 330 -19.76 3.87 -16.87
N SER A 331 -19.86 5.14 -16.48
CA SER A 331 -20.94 5.58 -15.60
C SER A 331 -22.31 5.25 -16.21
N ALA A 332 -23.36 5.08 -15.40
CA ALA A 332 -24.71 4.67 -15.84
C ALA A 332 -24.82 3.35 -16.68
N SER A 333 -23.73 2.60 -16.92
CA SER A 333 -23.75 1.35 -17.71
C SER A 333 -24.54 0.18 -17.09
N GLY A 334 -25.05 0.34 -15.86
CA GLY A 334 -25.90 -0.67 -15.19
C GLY A 334 -25.17 -1.62 -14.23
N LYS A 335 -23.84 -1.50 -14.06
CA LYS A 335 -23.02 -2.33 -13.15
C LYS A 335 -23.68 -2.62 -11.80
N SER A 336 -24.02 -1.58 -11.03
CA SER A 336 -24.56 -1.74 -9.68
C SER A 336 -25.97 -2.36 -9.68
N THR A 337 -26.76 -2.15 -10.74
CA THR A 337 -28.07 -2.80 -10.94
C THR A 337 -27.89 -4.31 -11.13
N VAL A 338 -27.05 -4.73 -12.09
CA VAL A 338 -26.77 -6.14 -12.36
C VAL A 338 -26.09 -6.81 -11.16
N ALA A 339 -25.14 -6.13 -10.51
CA ALA A 339 -24.48 -6.65 -9.31
C ALA A 339 -25.45 -6.82 -8.13
N THR A 340 -26.45 -5.95 -7.96
CA THR A 340 -27.47 -6.09 -6.90
C THR A 340 -28.43 -7.25 -7.20
N ALA A 341 -28.86 -7.40 -8.45
CA ALA A 341 -29.70 -8.53 -8.87
C ALA A 341 -28.95 -9.87 -8.78
N LEU A 342 -27.65 -9.90 -9.11
CA LEU A 342 -26.78 -11.06 -8.93
C LEU A 342 -26.54 -11.39 -7.44
N GLU A 343 -26.30 -10.38 -6.60
CA GLU A 343 -26.21 -10.53 -5.14
C GLU A 343 -27.48 -11.19 -4.57
N GLN A 344 -28.65 -10.69 -4.96
CA GLN A 344 -29.93 -11.29 -4.59
C GLN A 344 -30.06 -12.73 -5.10
N HIS A 345 -29.77 -13.00 -6.37
CA HIS A 345 -29.90 -14.34 -6.94
C HIS A 345 -29.01 -15.37 -6.22
N LEU A 346 -27.73 -15.04 -6.01
CA LEU A 346 -26.77 -15.91 -5.31
C LEU A 346 -27.24 -16.25 -3.89
N LEU A 347 -27.75 -15.26 -3.15
CA LEU A 347 -28.27 -15.46 -1.80
C LEU A 347 -29.54 -16.35 -1.79
N HIS A 348 -30.41 -16.28 -2.80
CA HIS A 348 -31.59 -17.16 -2.90
C HIS A 348 -31.22 -18.62 -3.18
N ILE A 349 -30.11 -18.89 -3.88
CA ILE A 349 -29.58 -20.26 -4.09
C ILE A 349 -28.63 -20.71 -2.97
N GLY A 350 -28.66 -20.04 -1.80
CA GLY A 350 -27.87 -20.40 -0.61
C GLY A 350 -26.37 -20.04 -0.68
N VAL A 351 -25.92 -19.33 -1.72
CA VAL A 351 -24.52 -18.99 -1.95
C VAL A 351 -24.21 -17.61 -1.36
N ALA A 352 -23.26 -17.55 -0.42
CA ALA A 352 -22.88 -16.31 0.23
C ALA A 352 -22.15 -15.37 -0.75
N ALA A 353 -22.77 -14.22 -1.02
CA ALA A 353 -22.20 -13.13 -1.82
C ALA A 353 -22.22 -11.81 -1.04
N TYR A 354 -21.33 -10.89 -1.37
CA TYR A 354 -21.31 -9.53 -0.82
C TYR A 354 -20.82 -8.52 -1.85
N ARG A 355 -21.59 -7.45 -2.05
CA ARG A 355 -21.33 -6.40 -3.04
C ARG A 355 -20.51 -5.25 -2.47
N LEU A 356 -19.48 -4.86 -3.21
CA LEU A 356 -18.62 -3.72 -2.94
C LEU A 356 -18.90 -2.65 -4.01
N ASP A 357 -19.31 -1.46 -3.58
CA ASP A 357 -19.73 -0.39 -4.49
C ASP A 357 -19.32 1.01 -4.03
N GLY A 358 -19.68 2.01 -4.85
CA GLY A 358 -19.40 3.42 -4.57
C GLY A 358 -20.16 3.99 -3.36
N ASP A 359 -21.23 3.33 -2.91
CA ASP A 359 -22.08 3.84 -1.84
C ASP A 359 -21.68 3.22 -0.48
N ASN A 360 -21.20 1.96 -0.42
CA ASN A 360 -20.71 1.32 0.81
C ASN A 360 -19.19 1.43 1.04
N VAL A 361 -18.34 1.44 0.01
CA VAL A 361 -16.88 1.60 0.18
C VAL A 361 -16.48 3.08 0.31
N ARG A 362 -17.05 3.97 -0.51
CA ARG A 362 -16.49 5.32 -0.69
C ARG A 362 -16.79 6.31 0.44
N PHE A 363 -17.89 6.13 1.17
CA PHE A 363 -18.17 6.90 2.39
C PHE A 363 -17.59 6.25 3.67
N GLY A 364 -17.08 5.01 3.56
CA GLY A 364 -16.47 4.25 4.65
C GLY A 364 -14.95 4.15 4.53
N LEU A 365 -14.47 3.07 3.90
CA LEU A 365 -13.05 2.71 3.77
C LEU A 365 -12.22 3.68 2.91
N ASN A 366 -12.84 4.27 1.89
CA ASN A 366 -12.17 5.11 0.90
C ASN A 366 -12.60 6.59 0.99
N LYS A 367 -13.11 7.03 2.16
CA LYS A 367 -13.62 8.40 2.39
C LYS A 367 -12.55 9.50 2.39
N ASP A 368 -11.28 9.10 2.43
CA ASP A 368 -10.09 9.95 2.29
C ASP A 368 -9.67 10.16 0.83
N LEU A 369 -10.30 9.45 -0.13
CA LEU A 369 -9.91 9.47 -1.54
C LEU A 369 -10.84 10.36 -2.38
N GLY A 370 -10.22 11.26 -3.14
CA GLY A 370 -10.91 12.21 -4.02
C GLY A 370 -11.35 11.58 -5.35
N PHE A 371 -11.16 12.32 -6.43
CA PHE A 371 -11.49 11.93 -7.80
C PHE A 371 -10.29 12.06 -8.77
N SER A 372 -9.09 12.39 -8.31
CA SER A 372 -7.90 12.40 -9.18
C SER A 372 -7.57 10.98 -9.68
N GLU A 373 -6.72 10.87 -10.70
CA GLU A 373 -6.20 9.57 -11.16
C GLU A 373 -5.56 8.78 -10.01
N LYS A 374 -4.65 9.42 -9.28
CA LYS A 374 -4.00 8.87 -8.07
C LYS A 374 -4.99 8.36 -7.03
N ASP A 375 -6.10 9.07 -6.80
CA ASP A 375 -7.19 8.63 -5.91
C ASP A 375 -7.93 7.40 -6.47
N ARG A 376 -8.18 7.35 -7.80
CA ARG A 376 -8.86 6.22 -8.46
C ARG A 376 -8.02 4.95 -8.33
N ASN A 377 -6.72 5.04 -8.57
CA ASN A 377 -5.83 3.88 -8.57
C ASN A 377 -5.69 3.30 -7.14
N GLU A 378 -5.47 4.15 -6.11
CA GLU A 378 -5.50 3.72 -4.69
C GLU A 378 -6.89 3.22 -4.25
N ASN A 379 -7.98 3.83 -4.74
CA ASN A 379 -9.34 3.36 -4.49
C ASN A 379 -9.54 1.93 -5.02
N ILE A 380 -9.20 1.68 -6.28
CA ILE A 380 -9.30 0.36 -6.91
C ILE A 380 -8.37 -0.65 -6.23
N ARG A 381 -7.14 -0.28 -5.89
CA ARG A 381 -6.20 -1.15 -5.16
C ARG A 381 -6.76 -1.57 -3.79
N ARG A 382 -7.35 -0.64 -3.02
CA ARG A 382 -8.02 -0.98 -1.74
C ARG A 382 -9.21 -1.92 -1.94
N ILE A 383 -10.02 -1.69 -2.96
CA ILE A 383 -11.16 -2.55 -3.31
C ILE A 383 -10.68 -3.96 -3.69
N ALA A 384 -9.58 -4.09 -4.43
CA ALA A 384 -9.01 -5.37 -4.82
C ALA A 384 -8.52 -6.19 -3.61
N GLU A 385 -7.85 -5.56 -2.64
CA GLU A 385 -7.43 -6.20 -1.38
C GLU A 385 -8.64 -6.66 -0.55
N VAL A 386 -9.70 -5.84 -0.46
CA VAL A 386 -10.92 -6.22 0.27
C VAL A 386 -11.70 -7.33 -0.45
N ALA A 387 -11.85 -7.26 -1.78
CA ALA A 387 -12.49 -8.32 -2.56
C ALA A 387 -11.76 -9.66 -2.39
N LYS A 388 -10.42 -9.64 -2.39
CA LYS A 388 -9.57 -10.79 -2.07
C LYS A 388 -9.82 -11.35 -0.67
N LEU A 389 -10.01 -10.50 0.35
CA LEU A 389 -10.33 -10.97 1.71
C LEU A 389 -11.70 -11.64 1.79
N PHE A 390 -12.72 -11.15 1.06
CA PHE A 390 -14.01 -11.84 0.94
C PHE A 390 -13.88 -13.17 0.19
N ALA A 391 -13.13 -13.20 -0.92
CA ALA A 391 -12.87 -14.41 -1.70
C ALA A 391 -12.09 -15.47 -0.90
N ASP A 392 -11.08 -15.09 -0.11
CA ASP A 392 -10.38 -16.02 0.78
C ASP A 392 -11.26 -16.52 1.92
N ALA A 393 -12.21 -15.71 2.39
CA ALA A 393 -13.23 -16.07 3.37
C ALA A 393 -14.39 -16.92 2.82
N SER A 394 -14.20 -17.60 1.68
CA SER A 394 -15.21 -18.45 1.01
C SER A 394 -16.53 -17.72 0.70
N THR A 395 -16.46 -16.44 0.33
CA THR A 395 -17.60 -15.59 -0.05
C THR A 395 -17.39 -15.06 -1.49
N ILE A 396 -18.46 -14.84 -2.25
CA ILE A 396 -18.36 -14.21 -3.58
C ILE A 396 -18.32 -12.69 -3.41
N ALA A 397 -17.20 -12.05 -3.79
CA ALA A 397 -17.09 -10.59 -3.82
C ALA A 397 -17.62 -10.04 -5.15
N LEU A 398 -18.58 -9.12 -5.11
CA LEU A 398 -19.16 -8.50 -6.31
C LEU A 398 -18.77 -7.01 -6.38
N THR A 399 -17.70 -6.65 -7.11
CA THR A 399 -17.21 -5.26 -7.17
C THR A 399 -17.88 -4.51 -8.32
N SER A 400 -18.44 -3.32 -8.08
CA SER A 400 -19.26 -2.59 -9.08
C SER A 400 -18.77 -1.17 -9.41
N PHE A 401 -17.45 -1.02 -9.56
CA PHE A 401 -16.77 0.26 -9.80
C PHE A 401 -16.54 0.54 -11.29
N ILE A 402 -16.16 1.77 -11.64
CA ILE A 402 -15.84 2.11 -13.03
C ILE A 402 -14.53 1.44 -13.48
N SER A 403 -13.52 1.38 -12.59
CA SER A 403 -12.18 0.81 -12.82
C SER A 403 -11.62 1.10 -14.23
N PRO A 404 -11.44 2.39 -14.59
CA PRO A 404 -11.31 2.79 -16.00
C PRO A 404 -10.02 2.31 -16.68
N TYR A 405 -8.91 2.18 -15.96
CA TYR A 405 -7.60 1.80 -16.52
C TYR A 405 -7.42 0.27 -16.51
N ARG A 406 -6.87 -0.32 -17.57
CA ARG A 406 -6.58 -1.77 -17.60
C ARG A 406 -5.53 -2.16 -16.56
N ALA A 407 -4.54 -1.30 -16.32
CA ALA A 407 -3.47 -1.56 -15.36
C ALA A 407 -4.00 -1.85 -13.94
N ASP A 408 -4.95 -1.05 -13.45
CA ASP A 408 -5.58 -1.25 -12.15
C ASP A 408 -6.35 -2.58 -12.07
N ARG A 409 -7.04 -2.96 -13.15
CA ARG A 409 -7.81 -4.22 -13.23
C ARG A 409 -6.87 -5.44 -13.32
N GLN A 410 -5.76 -5.31 -14.04
CA GLN A 410 -4.72 -6.34 -14.06
C GLN A 410 -4.05 -6.50 -12.69
N ILE A 411 -3.74 -5.41 -11.98
CA ILE A 411 -3.24 -5.47 -10.60
C ILE A 411 -4.25 -6.16 -9.68
N ALA A 412 -5.54 -5.88 -9.82
CA ALA A 412 -6.59 -6.56 -9.06
C ALA A 412 -6.66 -8.06 -9.36
N ARG A 413 -6.54 -8.45 -10.64
CA ARG A 413 -6.49 -9.84 -11.11
C ARG A 413 -5.26 -10.59 -10.60
N ASP A 414 -4.07 -10.00 -10.76
CA ASP A 414 -2.79 -10.55 -10.31
C ASP A 414 -2.76 -10.76 -8.79
N LEU A 415 -3.35 -9.84 -8.04
CA LEU A 415 -3.46 -9.92 -6.58
C LEU A 415 -4.29 -11.13 -6.09
N HIS A 416 -5.27 -11.58 -6.89
CA HIS A 416 -6.06 -12.81 -6.65
C HIS A 416 -5.32 -14.06 -7.15
N ALA A 417 -4.71 -13.99 -8.35
CA ALA A 417 -3.91 -15.08 -8.90
C ALA A 417 -2.69 -15.43 -8.01
N SER A 418 -2.08 -14.43 -7.37
CA SER A 418 -0.96 -14.61 -6.44
C SER A 418 -1.37 -14.93 -5.00
N ALA A 419 -2.67 -15.15 -4.71
CA ALA A 419 -3.21 -15.32 -3.37
C ALA A 419 -3.11 -16.76 -2.82
N SER A 420 -2.10 -17.54 -3.19
CA SER A 420 -1.90 -18.90 -2.67
C SER A 420 -1.11 -18.89 -1.36
N GLN A 421 -1.70 -19.42 -0.29
CA GLN A 421 -0.91 -20.05 0.78
C GLN A 421 -0.35 -21.39 0.27
N ALA A 422 0.54 -22.03 1.02
CA ALA A 422 1.15 -23.29 0.60
C ALA A 422 0.08 -24.37 0.37
N ASN A 423 0.01 -24.87 -0.87
CA ASN A 423 -0.93 -25.88 -1.39
C ASN A 423 -2.38 -25.42 -1.67
N ASP A 424 -2.69 -24.12 -1.67
CA ASP A 424 -4.03 -23.61 -2.05
C ASP A 424 -4.11 -23.11 -3.51
N ASP A 425 -5.15 -23.53 -4.25
CA ASP A 425 -5.47 -23.05 -5.61
C ASP A 425 -5.64 -21.52 -5.66
N PRO A 426 -5.20 -20.82 -6.72
CA PRO A 426 -5.40 -19.38 -6.90
C PRO A 426 -6.87 -18.93 -6.73
N LEU A 427 -7.09 -17.71 -6.21
CA LEU A 427 -8.44 -17.15 -6.11
C LEU A 427 -8.96 -16.78 -7.51
N PRO A 428 -10.13 -17.30 -7.94
CA PRO A 428 -10.69 -16.92 -9.24
C PRO A 428 -11.10 -15.44 -9.28
N PHE A 429 -10.80 -14.80 -10.42
CA PHE A 429 -11.15 -13.41 -10.71
C PHE A 429 -11.86 -13.38 -12.08
N ILE A 430 -13.13 -12.98 -12.09
CA ILE A 430 -14.02 -13.02 -13.25
C ILE A 430 -14.37 -11.58 -13.62
N GLU A 431 -13.74 -11.04 -14.66
CA GLU A 431 -13.98 -9.67 -15.13
C GLU A 431 -15.23 -9.62 -16.02
N VAL A 432 -16.22 -8.83 -15.59
CA VAL A 432 -17.48 -8.62 -16.29
C VAL A 432 -17.47 -7.23 -16.92
N PHE A 433 -17.25 -7.18 -18.23
CA PHE A 433 -17.35 -5.94 -18.99
C PHE A 433 -18.83 -5.62 -19.23
N VAL A 434 -19.29 -4.54 -18.59
CA VAL A 434 -20.60 -3.95 -18.78
C VAL A 434 -20.50 -2.90 -19.88
N ASP A 435 -20.49 -3.41 -21.11
CA ASP A 435 -20.36 -2.65 -22.35
C ASP A 435 -21.67 -1.97 -22.72
N VAL A 436 -21.62 -0.66 -22.92
CA VAL A 436 -22.75 0.21 -23.29
C VAL A 436 -22.17 1.42 -24.03
N PRO A 437 -22.73 1.84 -25.19
CA PRO A 437 -22.33 3.06 -25.87
C PRO A 437 -22.39 4.29 -24.96
N LEU A 438 -21.49 5.26 -25.17
CA LEU A 438 -21.43 6.48 -24.36
C LEU A 438 -22.75 7.26 -24.42
N GLU A 439 -23.39 7.26 -25.58
CA GLU A 439 -24.64 7.94 -25.89
C GLU A 439 -25.80 7.38 -25.08
N GLU A 440 -25.88 6.05 -24.93
CA GLU A 440 -26.89 5.39 -24.09
C GLU A 440 -26.58 5.57 -22.60
N ALA A 441 -25.31 5.69 -22.21
CA ALA A 441 -24.93 6.05 -20.84
C ALA A 441 -25.31 7.51 -20.49
N GLU A 442 -25.07 8.46 -21.40
CA GLU A 442 -25.47 9.87 -21.26
C GLU A 442 -26.99 10.05 -21.23
N LYS A 443 -27.72 9.30 -22.06
CA LYS A 443 -29.18 9.27 -22.11
C LYS A 443 -29.83 8.72 -20.82
N ARG A 444 -29.14 7.85 -20.09
CA ARG A 444 -29.62 7.29 -18.81
C ARG A 444 -29.42 8.25 -17.63
N ASP A 445 -28.25 8.90 -17.57
CA ASP A 445 -27.70 9.76 -16.50
C ASP A 445 -28.52 9.92 -15.19
N PRO A 446 -28.73 8.85 -14.40
CA PRO A 446 -29.70 8.86 -13.30
C PRO A 446 -29.23 9.65 -12.06
N LYS A 447 -27.96 10.08 -12.03
CA LYS A 447 -27.38 10.95 -11.00
C LYS A 447 -27.03 12.35 -11.54
N GLY A 448 -27.38 12.68 -12.79
CA GLY A 448 -27.13 14.00 -13.41
C GLY A 448 -25.65 14.36 -13.56
N LEU A 449 -24.77 13.36 -13.69
CA LEU A 449 -23.32 13.50 -13.69
C LEU A 449 -22.77 13.74 -15.10
N TYR A 450 -23.32 13.09 -16.13
CA TYR A 450 -22.93 13.32 -17.52
C TYR A 450 -23.27 14.74 -17.97
N LYS A 451 -24.47 15.22 -17.64
CA LYS A 451 -24.87 16.61 -17.93
C LYS A 451 -23.89 17.63 -17.31
N LYS A 452 -23.45 17.38 -16.07
CA LYS A 452 -22.48 18.22 -15.35
C LYS A 452 -21.05 18.11 -15.88
N ALA A 453 -20.64 16.92 -16.32
CA ALA A 453 -19.35 16.72 -17.00
C ALA A 453 -19.31 17.47 -18.34
N ARG A 454 -20.37 17.36 -19.15
CA ARG A 454 -20.53 18.12 -20.41
C ARG A 454 -20.56 19.65 -20.19
N ALA A 455 -21.08 20.10 -19.05
CA ALA A 455 -21.07 21.51 -18.64
C ALA A 455 -19.73 21.98 -18.00
N GLY A 456 -18.75 21.10 -17.82
CA GLY A 456 -17.46 21.41 -17.18
C GLY A 456 -17.50 21.55 -15.65
N GLU A 457 -18.65 21.33 -15.00
CA GLU A 457 -18.79 21.32 -13.54
C GLU A 457 -18.02 20.17 -12.88
N ILE A 458 -17.91 19.02 -13.57
CA ILE A 458 -17.17 17.85 -13.11
C ILE A 458 -15.98 17.60 -14.05
N LYS A 459 -14.77 17.81 -13.51
CA LYS A 459 -13.51 17.52 -14.19
C LYS A 459 -13.21 16.02 -14.22
N ASP A 460 -12.36 15.62 -15.16
CA ASP A 460 -11.77 14.28 -15.29
C ASP A 460 -12.82 13.16 -15.34
N PHE A 461 -14.00 13.41 -15.92
CA PHE A 461 -15.11 12.47 -15.88
C PHE A 461 -14.93 11.36 -16.94
N THR A 462 -14.94 10.10 -16.50
CA THR A 462 -14.71 8.94 -17.36
C THR A 462 -15.70 8.86 -18.52
N GLY A 463 -15.16 8.82 -19.75
CA GLY A 463 -15.91 8.83 -21.00
C GLY A 463 -16.18 10.21 -21.58
N ILE A 464 -15.85 11.30 -20.86
CA ILE A 464 -16.10 12.69 -21.30
C ILE A 464 -14.81 13.52 -21.30
N SER A 465 -14.11 13.55 -20.17
CA SER A 465 -12.86 14.32 -19.96
C SER A 465 -11.73 13.50 -19.32
N ALA A 466 -11.96 12.21 -19.05
CA ALA A 466 -10.93 11.20 -18.75
C ALA A 466 -11.24 9.89 -19.50
N PRO A 467 -10.24 9.07 -19.83
CA PRO A 467 -10.44 7.85 -20.61
C PRO A 467 -11.23 6.76 -19.88
N TYR A 468 -11.78 5.82 -20.66
CA TYR A 468 -12.16 4.48 -20.23
C TYR A 468 -11.45 3.47 -21.14
N GLU A 469 -10.60 2.62 -20.58
CA GLU A 469 -9.96 1.54 -21.32
C GLU A 469 -10.83 0.28 -21.23
N ALA A 470 -11.52 -0.05 -22.32
CA ALA A 470 -12.25 -1.30 -22.43
C ALA A 470 -11.30 -2.50 -22.23
N PRO A 471 -11.73 -3.57 -21.54
CA PRO A 471 -10.94 -4.78 -21.41
C PRO A 471 -10.88 -5.53 -22.75
N GLU A 472 -9.69 -5.99 -23.12
CA GLU A 472 -9.45 -6.72 -24.37
C GLU A 472 -9.84 -8.21 -24.25
N ALA A 473 -9.79 -8.77 -23.04
CA ALA A 473 -10.12 -10.17 -22.75
C ALA A 473 -10.85 -10.34 -21.39
N PRO A 474 -12.04 -9.75 -21.20
CA PRO A 474 -12.87 -10.02 -20.02
C PRO A 474 -13.43 -11.45 -20.07
N GLU A 475 -13.64 -12.08 -18.91
CA GLU A 475 -14.30 -13.38 -18.82
C GLU A 475 -15.74 -13.34 -19.34
N ILE A 476 -16.45 -12.23 -19.14
CA ILE A 476 -17.85 -12.05 -19.56
C ILE A 476 -18.05 -10.64 -20.10
N THR A 477 -18.66 -10.50 -21.28
CA THR A 477 -19.20 -9.22 -21.77
C THR A 477 -20.72 -9.23 -21.76
N ILE A 478 -21.34 -8.19 -21.19
CA ILE A 478 -22.79 -7.98 -21.15
C ILE A 478 -23.16 -6.63 -21.76
N ARG A 479 -24.26 -6.59 -22.51
CA ARG A 479 -24.79 -5.41 -23.23
C ARG A 479 -26.11 -4.98 -22.59
N THR A 480 -26.05 -4.09 -21.59
CA THR A 480 -27.27 -3.66 -20.85
C THR A 480 -28.12 -2.66 -21.62
N ASP A 481 -27.73 -2.32 -22.84
CA ASP A 481 -28.52 -1.65 -23.89
C ASP A 481 -29.36 -2.61 -24.72
N LEU A 482 -29.02 -3.92 -24.73
CA LEU A 482 -29.69 -4.95 -25.53
C LEU A 482 -30.35 -6.06 -24.69
N LEU A 483 -29.94 -6.21 -23.42
CA LEU A 483 -30.37 -7.28 -22.52
C LEU A 483 -31.08 -6.71 -21.28
N SER A 484 -32.08 -7.44 -20.77
CA SER A 484 -32.66 -7.21 -19.45
C SER A 484 -31.65 -7.46 -18.32
N VAL A 485 -31.97 -7.01 -17.11
CA VAL A 485 -31.15 -7.26 -15.91
C VAL A 485 -31.12 -8.76 -15.60
N GLU A 486 -32.25 -9.42 -15.78
CA GLU A 486 -32.50 -10.85 -15.59
C GLU A 486 -31.64 -11.69 -16.55
N GLU A 487 -31.58 -11.33 -17.83
CA GLU A 487 -30.70 -11.98 -18.81
C GLU A 487 -29.22 -11.74 -18.53
N CYS A 488 -28.85 -10.54 -18.04
CA CYS A 488 -27.49 -10.23 -17.64
C CYS A 488 -27.06 -11.07 -16.42
N VAL A 489 -27.93 -11.22 -15.42
CA VAL A 489 -27.69 -12.11 -14.26
C VAL A 489 -27.60 -13.56 -14.71
N ARG A 490 -28.56 -14.04 -15.52
CA ARG A 490 -28.59 -15.40 -16.06
C ARG A 490 -27.28 -15.74 -16.77
N LYS A 491 -26.80 -14.89 -17.68
CA LYS A 491 -25.54 -15.09 -18.42
C LYS A 491 -24.31 -15.20 -17.50
N ILE A 492 -24.30 -14.48 -16.37
CA ILE A 492 -23.22 -14.57 -15.38
C ILE A 492 -23.33 -15.88 -14.58
N VAL A 493 -24.53 -16.26 -14.15
CA VAL A 493 -24.79 -17.52 -13.42
C VAL A 493 -24.47 -18.75 -14.27
N GLU A 494 -24.82 -18.73 -15.56
CA GLU A 494 -24.44 -19.76 -16.55
C GLU A 494 -22.92 -19.93 -16.62
N TYR A 495 -22.17 -18.84 -16.82
CA TYR A 495 -20.69 -18.87 -16.82
C TYR A 495 -20.11 -19.41 -15.50
N LEU A 496 -20.60 -18.95 -14.35
CA LEU A 496 -20.09 -19.38 -13.03
C LEU A 496 -20.34 -20.87 -12.79
N ALA A 497 -21.43 -21.43 -13.31
CA ALA A 497 -21.70 -22.86 -13.29
C ALA A 497 -20.78 -23.64 -14.24
N GLU A 498 -20.60 -23.18 -15.49
CA GLU A 498 -19.69 -23.78 -16.47
C GLU A 498 -18.24 -23.86 -15.96
N LYS A 499 -17.81 -22.91 -15.12
CA LYS A 499 -16.47 -22.91 -14.50
C LYS A 499 -16.38 -23.70 -13.18
N GLY A 500 -17.45 -24.34 -12.73
CA GLY A 500 -17.48 -25.09 -11.45
C GLY A 500 -17.20 -24.18 -10.24
N LEU A 501 -17.65 -22.92 -10.30
CA LEU A 501 -17.50 -21.94 -9.22
C LEU A 501 -18.73 -21.93 -8.31
N ILE A 502 -19.91 -22.22 -8.87
CA ILE A 502 -21.17 -22.47 -8.15
C ILE A 502 -21.82 -23.76 -8.66
N ASN A 503 -22.59 -24.43 -7.80
CA ASN A 503 -23.41 -25.58 -8.19
C ASN A 503 -24.82 -25.08 -8.55
N GLN A 504 -25.36 -25.46 -9.71
CA GLN A 504 -26.75 -25.12 -10.09
C GLN A 504 -27.80 -25.92 -9.28
N THR A 505 -27.39 -26.99 -8.60
CA THR A 505 -28.27 -27.90 -7.85
C THR A 505 -28.24 -27.63 -6.34
N GLN A 506 -28.92 -26.55 -5.93
CA GLN A 506 -29.63 -26.51 -4.65
C GLN A 506 -31.09 -26.14 -4.90
N GLU A 507 -31.93 -27.16 -5.10
CA GLU A 507 -33.37 -27.01 -4.87
C GLU A 507 -33.60 -26.62 -3.40
N THR A 508 -34.50 -25.66 -3.17
CA THR A 508 -34.77 -25.08 -1.85
C THR A 508 -35.06 -26.14 -0.78
N ARG A 509 -34.39 -26.01 0.37
CA ARG A 509 -34.65 -26.75 1.61
C ARG A 509 -35.41 -25.91 2.64
#